data_AF-A0A2U2Z1Y7-F1
#
_entry.id   AF-A0A2U2Z1Y7-F1
#
_cell.length_a   1.000
_cell.length_b   1.000
_cell.length_c   1.000
_cell.angle_alpha   90.00
_cell.angle_beta   90.00
_cell.angle_gamma   90.00
#
_symmetry.space_group_name_H-M   'P 1'
#
loop_
_entity.id
_entity.type
_entity.pdbx_description
1 polymer ?
#
loop_
_entity_poly.entity_id
_entity_poly.type
_entity_poly.pdbx_seq_one_letter_code
_entity_poly.pdbx_strand_id
1 'polypeptide(L)'
;MAGIVSTPLLWLLGSPDTGQLVGASVQAATGIAALVWALLQRPPVPAPAPGPSDIAANTGKAEGTGGGTAHTGVRRPGGTGTGTAKAERTGDATADGPESSAGTGVDYT
;
A
#
# COMPACT_ATOMS: atom_id res chain seq x y z
N MET A 1 45.51 -22.43 -19.77
CA MET A 1 44.94 -22.49 -18.40
C MET A 1 46.09 -22.57 -17.38
N ALA A 2 46.93 -21.53 -17.30
CA ALA A 2 48.06 -21.50 -16.37
C ALA A 2 48.11 -20.22 -15.52
N GLY A 3 47.14 -19.30 -15.69
CA GLY A 3 47.14 -17.99 -15.03
C GLY A 3 46.14 -17.83 -13.88
N ILE A 4 45.22 -18.78 -13.67
CA ILE A 4 44.20 -18.68 -12.60
C ILE A 4 44.69 -19.35 -11.30
N VAL A 5 45.58 -20.35 -11.41
CA VAL A 5 46.11 -21.09 -10.25
C VAL A 5 47.34 -20.39 -9.64
N SER A 6 48.04 -19.54 -10.40
CA SER A 6 49.28 -18.88 -9.93
C SER A 6 49.02 -17.75 -8.94
N THR A 7 47.89 -17.04 -9.06
CA THR A 7 47.54 -15.91 -8.20
C THR A 7 47.32 -16.29 -6.73
N PRO A 8 46.58 -17.37 -6.39
CA PRO A 8 46.46 -17.79 -4.99
C PRO A 8 47.76 -18.38 -4.45
N LEU A 9 48.57 -19.06 -5.28
CA LEU A 9 49.87 -19.61 -4.86
C LEU A 9 50.89 -18.52 -4.50
N LEU A 10 50.88 -17.38 -5.20
CA LEU A 10 51.73 -16.22 -4.87
C LEU A 10 51.34 -15.55 -3.54
N TRP A 11 50.06 -15.54 -3.16
CA TRP A 11 49.61 -15.03 -1.85
C TRP A 11 49.95 -15.99 -0.70
N LEU A 12 49.92 -17.30 -0.96
CA LEU A 12 50.30 -18.34 0.01
C LEU A 12 51.81 -18.40 0.29
N LEU A 13 52.66 -17.98 -0.64
CA LEU A 13 54.12 -17.97 -0.47
C LEU A 13 54.67 -16.69 0.21
N GLY A 14 53.85 -15.63 0.32
CA GLY A 14 54.26 -14.30 0.82
C GLY A 14 54.06 -14.08 2.32
N SER A 15 52.90 -14.47 2.88
CA SER A 15 52.59 -14.63 4.32
C SER A 15 51.11 -15.04 4.52
N PRO A 16 50.75 -15.80 5.56
CA PRO A 16 49.37 -16.25 5.80
C PRO A 16 48.34 -15.12 5.99
N ASP A 17 48.78 -14.00 6.58
CA ASP A 17 47.93 -12.84 6.89
C ASP A 17 47.42 -12.13 5.64
N THR A 18 48.18 -12.26 4.55
CA THR A 18 47.89 -11.67 3.25
C THR A 18 46.57 -12.36 2.75
N GLY A 19 46.50 -13.69 2.74
CA GLY A 19 45.30 -14.41 2.26
C GLY A 19 44.00 -14.03 3.00
N GLN A 20 44.11 -13.78 4.31
CA GLN A 20 42.99 -13.35 5.15
C GLN A 20 42.52 -11.93 4.82
N LEU A 21 43.45 -10.99 4.59
CA LEU A 21 43.13 -9.63 4.19
C LEU A 21 42.40 -9.57 2.85
N VAL A 22 42.83 -10.37 1.86
CA VAL A 22 42.16 -10.45 0.57
C VAL A 22 40.78 -11.07 0.69
N GLY A 23 40.65 -12.17 1.42
CA GLY A 23 39.35 -12.79 1.68
C GLY A 23 38.37 -11.81 2.35
N ALA A 24 38.82 -11.13 3.41
CA ALA A 24 38.03 -10.12 4.11
C ALA A 24 37.64 -8.95 3.19
N SER A 25 38.55 -8.50 2.34
CA SER A 25 38.31 -7.39 1.40
C SER A 25 37.28 -7.77 0.33
N VAL A 26 37.38 -8.97 -0.26
CA VAL A 26 36.43 -9.47 -1.26
C VAL A 26 35.05 -9.68 -0.62
N GLN A 27 35.00 -10.23 0.59
CA GLN A 27 33.75 -10.41 1.33
C GLN A 27 33.09 -9.05 1.63
N ALA A 28 33.87 -8.07 2.11
CA ALA A 28 33.38 -6.72 2.37
C ALA A 28 32.86 -6.06 1.09
N ALA A 29 33.61 -6.14 -0.01
CA ALA A 29 33.21 -5.57 -1.29
C ALA A 29 31.91 -6.22 -1.82
N THR A 30 31.80 -7.55 -1.72
CA THR A 30 30.60 -8.27 -2.13
C THR A 30 29.38 -7.89 -1.28
N GLY A 31 29.58 -7.75 0.03
CA GLY A 31 28.53 -7.30 0.94
C GLY A 31 28.05 -5.88 0.64
N ILE A 32 28.98 -4.95 0.37
CA ILE A 32 28.65 -3.57 -0.02
C ILE A 32 27.89 -3.57 -1.36
N ALA A 33 28.37 -4.31 -2.35
CA ALA A 33 27.72 -4.41 -3.65
C ALA A 33 26.30 -4.98 -3.54
N ALA A 34 26.10 -6.02 -2.72
CA ALA A 34 24.79 -6.60 -2.45
C ALA A 34 23.86 -5.60 -1.74
N LEU A 35 24.37 -4.81 -0.80
CA LEU A 35 23.59 -3.77 -0.13
C LEU A 35 23.18 -2.65 -1.09
N VAL A 36 24.12 -2.15 -1.90
CA VAL A 36 23.83 -1.15 -2.94
C VAL A 36 22.80 -1.68 -3.92
N TRP A 37 22.96 -2.91 -4.38
CA TRP A 37 21.99 -3.57 -5.24
C TRP A 37 20.61 -3.65 -4.56
N ALA A 38 20.53 -4.08 -3.32
CA ALA A 38 19.27 -4.15 -2.57
C ALA A 38 18.60 -2.78 -2.39
N LEU A 39 19.38 -1.71 -2.23
CA LEU A 39 18.87 -0.34 -2.17
C LEU A 39 18.33 0.14 -3.52
N LEU A 40 19.00 -0.21 -4.63
CA LEU A 40 18.55 0.11 -5.98
C LEU A 40 17.34 -0.74 -6.42
N GLN A 41 17.25 -1.98 -5.93
CA GLN A 41 16.12 -2.87 -6.16
C GLN A 41 14.95 -2.61 -5.21
N ARG A 42 15.07 -1.66 -4.27
CA ARG A 42 13.95 -1.31 -3.40
C ARG A 42 12.80 -0.87 -4.30
N PRO A 43 11.67 -1.62 -4.32
CA PRO A 43 10.52 -1.18 -5.08
C PRO A 43 10.13 0.20 -4.57
N PRO A 44 9.68 1.12 -5.44
CA PRO A 44 9.05 2.35 -4.98
C PRO A 44 8.07 1.98 -3.88
N VAL A 45 8.16 2.64 -2.72
CA VAL A 45 7.12 2.50 -1.69
C VAL A 45 5.81 2.75 -2.44
N PRO A 46 4.88 1.77 -2.48
CA PRO A 46 3.63 1.99 -3.17
C PRO A 46 3.05 3.28 -2.61
N ALA A 47 2.82 4.26 -3.48
CA ALA A 47 2.03 5.42 -3.09
C ALA A 47 0.77 4.88 -2.40
N PRO A 48 0.29 5.50 -1.31
CA PRO A 48 -0.97 5.10 -0.71
C PRO A 48 -1.97 4.89 -1.84
N ALA A 49 -2.47 3.66 -1.98
CA ALA A 49 -3.44 3.38 -3.02
C ALA A 49 -4.55 4.42 -2.88
N PRO A 50 -4.98 5.09 -3.97
CA PRO A 50 -6.07 6.05 -3.89
C PRO A 50 -7.20 5.38 -3.11
N GLY A 51 -7.65 6.04 -2.05
CA GLY A 51 -8.76 5.50 -1.28
C GLY A 51 -9.98 5.32 -2.20
N PRO A 52 -10.92 4.45 -1.84
CA PRO A 52 -12.12 4.22 -2.64
C PRO A 52 -12.81 5.55 -2.99
N SER A 53 -13.21 5.70 -4.26
CA SER A 53 -14.00 6.84 -4.72
C SER A 53 -15.46 6.44 -4.77
N ASP A 54 -16.24 6.87 -3.79
CA ASP A 54 -17.68 6.61 -3.73
C ASP A 54 -18.44 7.71 -4.47
N ILE A 55 -19.23 7.35 -5.48
CA ILE A 55 -20.06 8.28 -6.25
C ILE A 55 -21.52 7.82 -6.19
N ALA A 56 -22.38 8.64 -5.60
CA ALA A 56 -23.83 8.47 -5.62
C ALA A 56 -24.45 9.53 -6.53
N ALA A 57 -24.83 9.14 -7.75
CA ALA A 57 -25.44 10.05 -8.72
C ALA A 57 -26.88 9.65 -9.02
N ASN A 58 -27.79 10.63 -9.12
CA ASN A 58 -29.20 10.39 -9.44
C ASN A 58 -29.90 9.46 -8.44
N THR A 59 -29.66 9.63 -7.15
CA THR A 59 -30.31 8.79 -6.14
C THR A 59 -31.82 9.07 -6.12
N GLY A 60 -32.63 8.03 -5.92
CA GLY A 60 -34.09 8.15 -5.85
C GLY A 60 -34.60 8.48 -4.44
N LYS A 61 -35.92 8.53 -4.28
CA LYS A 61 -36.58 8.77 -2.99
C LYS A 61 -36.25 7.66 -1.98
N ALA A 62 -35.87 8.05 -0.76
CA ALA A 62 -35.78 7.17 0.40
C ALA A 62 -36.89 7.49 1.40
N GLU A 63 -37.63 6.49 1.84
CA GLU A 63 -38.73 6.67 2.79
C GLU A 63 -38.67 5.62 3.89
N GLY A 64 -38.48 6.06 5.13
CA GLY A 64 -38.48 5.22 6.33
C GLY A 64 -39.71 5.53 7.16
N THR A 65 -40.58 4.54 7.40
CA THR A 65 -41.80 4.70 8.20
C THR A 65 -41.85 3.67 9.32
N GLY A 66 -42.45 4.01 10.46
CA GLY A 66 -42.77 3.05 11.51
C GLY A 66 -41.54 2.40 12.17
N GLY A 67 -40.48 3.17 12.39
CA GLY A 67 -39.19 2.70 12.91
C GLY A 67 -38.28 2.11 11.82
N GLY A 68 -38.66 2.22 10.55
CA GLY A 68 -37.90 1.72 9.42
C GLY A 68 -36.71 2.60 9.05
N THR A 69 -35.65 1.98 8.53
CA THR A 69 -34.50 2.67 7.95
C THR A 69 -34.46 2.47 6.44
N ALA A 70 -34.38 3.56 5.68
CA ALA A 70 -34.25 3.55 4.23
C ALA A 70 -33.02 4.35 3.79
N HIS A 71 -32.31 3.86 2.75
CA HIS A 71 -31.19 4.59 2.17
C HIS A 71 -31.10 4.36 0.66
N THR A 72 -30.91 5.42 -0.12
CA THR A 72 -30.62 5.33 -1.57
C THR A 72 -29.23 5.92 -1.88
N GLY A 73 -28.38 5.14 -2.55
CA GLY A 73 -26.99 5.52 -2.82
C GLY A 73 -26.00 4.61 -2.11
N VAL A 74 -24.82 5.13 -1.76
CA VAL A 74 -23.73 4.34 -1.16
C VAL A 74 -23.86 4.36 0.36
N ARG A 75 -23.88 3.19 1.01
CA ARG A 75 -23.72 3.07 2.46
C ARG A 75 -22.54 2.17 2.77
N ARG A 76 -21.56 2.68 3.52
CA ARG A 76 -20.36 1.93 3.89
C ARG A 76 -19.96 2.22 5.35
N PRO A 77 -20.08 1.26 6.27
CA PRO A 77 -19.53 1.45 7.61
C PRO A 77 -17.99 1.52 7.54
N GLY A 78 -17.40 2.60 8.06
CA GLY A 78 -15.94 2.77 8.15
C GLY A 78 -15.31 3.90 7.33
N GLY A 79 -15.91 5.10 7.35
CA GLY A 79 -15.48 6.29 6.58
C GLY A 79 -14.13 6.94 6.96
N THR A 80 -13.18 6.22 7.58
CA THR A 80 -11.89 6.77 8.03
C THR A 80 -10.71 6.49 7.09
N GLY A 81 -10.98 6.23 5.80
CA GLY A 81 -9.97 6.05 4.77
C GLY A 81 -9.60 7.34 4.02
N THR A 82 -8.55 7.30 3.20
CA THR A 82 -8.14 8.40 2.29
C THR A 82 -9.04 8.53 1.04
N GLY A 83 -10.23 7.94 1.07
CA GLY A 83 -11.16 7.91 -0.06
C GLY A 83 -11.87 9.22 -0.28
N THR A 84 -12.46 9.38 -1.46
CA THR A 84 -13.28 10.56 -1.81
C THR A 84 -14.74 10.16 -1.94
N ALA A 85 -15.64 11.02 -1.45
CA ALA A 85 -17.08 10.84 -1.57
C ALA A 85 -17.68 11.95 -2.41
N LYS A 86 -18.56 11.59 -3.35
CA LYS A 86 -19.30 12.56 -4.17
C LYS A 86 -20.75 12.14 -4.28
N ALA A 87 -21.67 13.05 -3.95
CA ALA A 87 -23.09 12.88 -4.18
C ALA A 87 -23.57 13.94 -5.18
N GLU A 88 -24.27 13.53 -6.23
CA GLU A 88 -24.77 14.43 -7.26
C GLU A 88 -26.23 14.13 -7.59
N ARG A 89 -27.05 15.17 -7.70
CA ARG A 89 -28.48 15.06 -8.05
C ARG A 89 -29.18 14.00 -7.18
N THR A 90 -29.10 14.17 -5.87
CA THR A 90 -29.72 13.25 -4.92
C THR A 90 -31.21 13.49 -4.79
N GLY A 91 -31.96 12.42 -4.52
CA GLY A 91 -33.42 12.47 -4.33
C GLY A 91 -33.83 12.79 -2.88
N ASP A 92 -35.14 12.85 -2.66
CA ASP A 92 -35.73 13.21 -1.36
C ASP A 92 -35.58 12.09 -0.32
N ALA A 93 -35.36 12.46 0.93
CA ALA A 93 -35.38 11.56 2.08
C ALA A 93 -36.51 11.96 3.05
N THR A 94 -37.35 11.02 3.43
CA THR A 94 -38.46 11.24 4.37
C THR A 94 -38.47 10.16 5.44
N ALA A 95 -38.49 10.56 6.71
CA ALA A 95 -38.56 9.66 7.85
C ALA A 95 -39.77 10.02 8.72
N ASP A 96 -40.70 9.07 8.91
CA ASP A 96 -41.94 9.28 9.64
C ASP A 96 -42.13 8.24 10.77
N GLY A 97 -42.16 8.75 12.00
CA GLY A 97 -42.38 7.98 13.23
C GLY A 97 -41.11 7.76 14.05
N PRO A 98 -41.24 7.39 15.33
CA PRO A 98 -40.11 7.15 16.23
C PRO A 98 -39.14 6.12 15.65
N GLU A 99 -37.83 6.31 15.87
CA GLU A 99 -36.75 5.44 15.38
C GLU A 99 -36.65 5.30 13.85
N SER A 100 -37.40 6.09 13.07
CA SER A 100 -37.33 6.04 11.61
C SER A 100 -36.14 6.83 11.08
N SER A 101 -35.51 6.31 10.02
CA SER A 101 -34.36 6.95 9.37
C SER A 101 -34.48 6.86 7.85
N ALA A 102 -34.14 7.94 7.16
CA ALA A 102 -34.10 7.98 5.71
C ALA A 102 -32.91 8.82 5.25
N GLY A 103 -32.19 8.34 4.22
CA GLY A 103 -31.07 9.06 3.64
C GLY A 103 -30.92 8.83 2.14
N THR A 104 -30.36 9.80 1.45
CA THR A 104 -29.96 9.67 0.06
C THR A 104 -28.51 10.16 -0.11
N GLY A 105 -27.75 9.56 -1.02
CA GLY A 105 -26.36 9.97 -1.29
C GLY A 105 -25.33 8.99 -0.75
N VAL A 106 -24.33 9.48 0.01
CA VAL A 106 -23.25 8.66 0.58
C VAL A 106 -23.31 8.72 2.10
N ASP A 107 -23.40 7.56 2.74
CA ASP A 107 -23.52 7.39 4.19
C ASP A 107 -22.41 6.48 4.73
N TYR A 108 -21.70 6.97 5.75
CA TYR A 108 -20.59 6.27 6.40
C TYR A 108 -20.87 5.86 7.85
N THR A 109 -22.13 5.97 8.28
CA THR A 109 -22.57 5.63 9.63
C THR A 109 -22.66 4.13 9.89
#